data_AF-D5Q6X6-F1
#
_entry.id   AF-D5Q6X6-F1
#
_cell.length_a   1.000
_cell.length_b   1.000
_cell.length_c   1.000
_cell.angle_alpha   90.00
_cell.angle_beta   90.00
_cell.angle_gamma   90.00
#
_symmetry.space_group_name_H-M   'P 1'
#
loop_
_entity.id
_entity.type
_entity.pdbx_description
1 polymer ?
#
loop_
_entity_poly.entity_id
_entity_poly.type
_entity_poly.pdbx_seq_one_letter_code
_entity_poly.pdbx_strand_id
1 'polypeptide(L)'
;MAVHCPASNFNVGSGAMPIRKLIDNNIRLALGSDISGGHTLSIFKAMVSAIQLSKLYWVNSGKKYNFLSLSEAFYIATKSGGSFFGKVGSFEEGYDFDALIIDDSDLNHDNYSILERLERFIYVGDDRNIIHRYVCGKLIEEPNI
;
A
#
# COMPACT_ATOMS: atom_id res chain seq x y z
N MET A 1 -6.14 9.57 -12.71
CA MET A 1 -5.63 8.98 -11.45
C MET A 1 -4.31 9.67 -11.14
N ALA A 2 -4.06 10.03 -9.89
CA ALA A 2 -2.76 10.51 -9.44
C ALA A 2 -2.02 9.39 -8.70
N VAL A 3 -0.68 9.36 -8.82
CA VAL A 3 0.16 8.35 -8.16
C VAL A 3 0.91 9.02 -7.03
N HIS A 4 0.79 8.47 -5.83
CA HIS A 4 1.51 8.94 -4.65
C HIS A 4 2.75 8.07 -4.41
N CYS A 5 3.93 8.69 -4.44
CA CYS A 5 5.23 8.02 -4.32
C CYS A 5 5.98 8.47 -3.04
N PRO A 6 5.45 8.20 -1.84
CA PRO A 6 5.89 8.84 -0.61
C PRO A 6 7.37 8.61 -0.27
N ALA A 7 7.93 7.43 -0.57
CA ALA A 7 9.35 7.16 -0.35
C ALA A 7 10.24 8.09 -1.18
N SER A 8 9.88 8.31 -2.45
CA SER A 8 10.57 9.26 -3.33
C SER A 8 10.44 10.69 -2.83
N ASN A 9 9.22 11.11 -2.48
CA ASN A 9 8.97 12.43 -1.89
C ASN A 9 9.87 12.74 -0.68
N PHE A 10 10.10 11.75 0.19
CA PHE A 10 11.04 11.88 1.31
C PHE A 10 12.49 11.99 0.83
N ASN A 11 12.93 11.06 0.00
CA ASN A 11 14.34 10.93 -0.39
C ASN A 11 14.84 12.14 -1.17
N VAL A 12 14.02 12.69 -2.08
CA VAL A 12 14.44 13.79 -2.97
C VAL A 12 13.90 15.16 -2.53
N GLY A 13 13.22 15.22 -1.38
CA GLY A 13 12.76 16.48 -0.79
C GLY A 13 11.63 17.18 -1.57
N SER A 14 10.82 16.45 -2.35
CA SER A 14 9.72 17.05 -3.14
C SER A 14 8.57 17.61 -2.29
N GLY A 15 8.48 17.20 -1.03
CA GLY A 15 7.45 17.65 -0.08
C GLY A 15 6.30 16.66 0.11
N ALA A 16 5.31 17.07 0.90
CA ALA A 16 4.19 16.22 1.32
C ALA A 16 2.96 16.38 0.41
N MET A 17 2.56 15.32 -0.30
CA MET A 17 1.32 15.32 -1.06
C MET A 17 0.12 15.54 -0.12
N PRO A 18 -0.80 16.48 -0.40
CA PRO A 18 -1.97 16.74 0.42
C PRO A 18 -3.06 15.68 0.19
N ILE A 19 -2.75 14.42 0.49
CA ILE A 19 -3.53 13.26 0.02
C ILE A 19 -5.00 13.29 0.44
N ARG A 20 -5.30 13.75 1.67
CA ARG A 20 -6.68 13.91 2.15
C ARG A 20 -7.49 14.86 1.28
N LYS A 21 -6.92 15.98 0.84
CA LYS A 21 -7.60 16.91 -0.07
C LYS A 21 -7.94 16.24 -1.40
N LEU A 22 -7.04 15.40 -1.91
CA LEU A 22 -7.28 14.68 -3.17
C LEU A 22 -8.44 13.68 -3.01
N ILE A 23 -8.47 12.94 -1.91
CA ILE A 23 -9.58 12.03 -1.56
C ILE A 23 -10.90 12.80 -1.46
N ASP A 24 -10.91 13.90 -0.70
CA ASP A 24 -12.13 14.71 -0.48
C ASP A 24 -12.66 15.35 -1.78
N ASN A 25 -11.79 15.52 -2.78
CA ASN A 25 -12.14 16.00 -4.12
C ASN A 25 -12.39 14.86 -5.13
N ASN A 26 -12.60 13.63 -4.66
CA ASN A 26 -12.87 12.44 -5.48
C ASN A 26 -11.77 12.15 -6.53
N ILE A 27 -10.53 12.59 -6.28
CA ILE A 27 -9.40 12.25 -7.15
C ILE A 27 -8.97 10.82 -6.84
N ARG A 28 -9.06 9.95 -7.86
CA ARG A 28 -8.58 8.56 -7.74
C ARG A 28 -7.06 8.52 -7.56
N LEU A 29 -6.62 7.74 -6.57
CA LEU A 29 -5.22 7.61 -6.17
C LEU A 29 -4.69 6.18 -6.39
N ALA A 30 -3.39 6.07 -6.60
CA ALA A 30 -2.63 4.82 -6.50
C ALA A 30 -1.33 5.08 -5.74
N LEU A 31 -0.65 4.02 -5.29
CA LEU A 31 0.70 4.10 -4.73
C LEU A 31 1.74 3.70 -5.77
N GLY A 32 2.89 4.38 -5.74
CA GLY A 32 4.05 4.04 -6.56
C GLY A 32 5.29 3.90 -5.69
N SER A 33 6.17 2.95 -6.07
CA SER A 33 7.51 2.83 -5.48
C SER A 33 8.45 3.95 -5.96
N ASP A 34 8.32 4.32 -7.24
CA ASP A 34 9.15 5.33 -7.91
C ASP A 34 10.66 5.07 -7.78
N ILE A 35 11.10 3.81 -7.94
CA ILE A 35 12.52 3.48 -8.08
C ILE A 35 13.07 4.26 -9.29
N SER A 36 14.15 5.05 -9.22
CA SER A 36 15.23 5.24 -8.24
C SER A 36 15.08 6.46 -7.29
N GLY A 37 13.97 7.20 -7.35
CA GLY A 37 13.66 8.27 -6.40
C GLY A 37 13.28 7.70 -5.04
N GLY A 38 12.45 6.65 -5.02
CA GLY A 38 12.24 5.75 -3.88
C GLY A 38 13.37 4.72 -3.76
N HIS A 39 13.53 4.16 -2.55
CA HIS A 39 14.61 3.21 -2.23
C HIS A 39 14.11 1.75 -2.03
N THR A 40 12.83 1.47 -2.31
CA THR A 40 12.23 0.14 -2.13
C THR A 40 11.16 -0.15 -3.18
N LEU A 41 11.11 -1.39 -3.66
CA LEU A 41 10.07 -1.89 -4.56
C LEU A 41 8.77 -2.24 -3.82
N SER A 42 8.81 -2.34 -2.48
CA SER A 42 7.68 -2.81 -1.70
C SER A 42 6.55 -1.77 -1.63
N ILE A 43 5.39 -2.10 -2.20
CA ILE A 43 4.18 -1.28 -2.06
C ILE A 43 3.68 -1.28 -0.61
N PHE A 44 3.97 -2.31 0.19
CA PHE A 44 3.68 -2.29 1.64
C PHE A 44 4.48 -1.19 2.35
N LYS A 45 5.76 -1.02 2.01
CA LYS A 45 6.56 0.10 2.53
C LYS A 45 6.06 1.44 2.01
N ALA A 46 5.61 1.52 0.75
CA ALA A 46 4.94 2.71 0.23
C ALA A 46 3.65 3.05 1.02
N MET A 47 2.86 2.07 1.44
CA MET A 47 1.68 2.30 2.30
C MET A 47 2.08 2.90 3.65
N VAL A 48 3.09 2.33 4.31
CA VAL A 48 3.61 2.86 5.59
C VAL A 48 4.05 4.31 5.43
N SER A 49 4.85 4.61 4.41
CA SER A 49 5.32 5.96 4.12
C SER A 49 4.17 6.91 3.79
N ALA A 50 3.14 6.48 3.07
CA ALA A 50 1.94 7.29 2.78
C ALA A 50 1.18 7.65 4.07
N ILE A 51 0.97 6.67 4.96
CA ILE A 51 0.32 6.89 6.26
C ILE A 51 1.14 7.88 7.09
N GLN A 52 2.45 7.67 7.22
CA GLN A 52 3.35 8.54 7.97
C GLN A 52 3.35 9.98 7.43
N LEU A 53 3.48 10.14 6.12
CA LEU A 53 3.47 11.46 5.46
C LEU A 53 2.12 12.17 5.65
N SER A 54 1.01 11.43 5.60
CA SER A 54 -0.32 11.98 5.88
C SER A 54 -0.50 12.40 7.33
N LYS A 55 0.10 11.69 8.30
CA LYS A 55 0.12 12.08 9.72
C LYS A 55 0.94 13.35 9.95
N LEU A 56 2.09 13.48 9.28
CA LEU A 56 2.89 14.72 9.32
C LEU A 56 2.10 15.90 8.73
N TYR A 57 1.43 15.68 7.59
CA TYR A 57 0.55 16.69 6.99
C TYR A 57 -0.61 17.08 7.92
N TRP A 58 -1.24 16.11 8.59
CA TRP A 58 -2.30 16.34 9.57
C TRP A 58 -1.82 17.25 10.70
N VAL A 59 -0.69 16.95 11.34
CA VAL A 59 -0.11 17.80 12.41
C VAL A 59 0.18 19.21 11.88
N ASN A 60 0.87 19.33 10.74
CA ASN A 60 1.27 20.62 10.18
C ASN A 60 0.08 21.47 9.70
N SER A 61 -1.05 20.83 9.40
CA SER A 61 -2.29 21.52 9.04
C SER A 61 -3.11 22.01 10.24
N GLY A 62 -2.59 21.90 11.46
CA GLY A 62 -3.37 22.18 12.67
C GLY A 62 -4.50 21.16 12.87
N LYS A 63 -4.26 19.91 12.49
CA LYS A 63 -5.23 18.80 12.52
C LYS A 63 -6.45 18.97 11.60
N LYS A 64 -6.39 19.90 10.64
CA LYS A 64 -7.49 20.22 9.71
C LYS A 64 -7.78 19.09 8.71
N TYR A 65 -6.75 18.48 8.14
CA TYR A 65 -6.90 17.42 7.15
C TYR A 65 -6.54 16.08 7.78
N ASN A 66 -7.52 15.19 7.94
CA ASN A 66 -7.31 13.90 8.61
C ASN A 66 -6.29 13.03 7.86
N PHE A 67 -5.51 12.23 8.59
CA PHE A 67 -4.53 11.30 8.02
C PHE A 67 -5.20 10.08 7.39
N LEU A 68 -4.42 9.27 6.67
CA LEU A 68 -4.90 8.00 6.11
C LEU A 68 -5.02 6.93 7.18
N SER A 69 -6.12 6.19 7.19
CA SER A 69 -6.20 4.91 7.88
C SER A 69 -5.39 3.83 7.13
N LEU A 70 -5.14 2.70 7.80
CA LEU A 70 -4.56 1.53 7.16
C LEU A 70 -5.44 1.03 6.00
N SER A 71 -6.77 0.99 6.20
CA SER A 71 -7.71 0.53 5.17
C SER A 71 -7.75 1.45 3.95
N GLU A 72 -7.63 2.76 4.12
CA GLU A 72 -7.53 3.71 3.01
C GLU A 72 -6.23 3.49 2.23
N ALA A 73 -5.09 3.36 2.92
CA ALA A 73 -3.82 3.06 2.27
C ALA A 73 -3.86 1.71 1.53
N PHE A 74 -4.47 0.68 2.13
CA PHE A 74 -4.62 -0.64 1.53
C PHE A 74 -5.53 -0.60 0.30
N TYR A 75 -6.63 0.16 0.36
CA TYR A 75 -7.52 0.39 -0.78
C TYR A 75 -6.80 1.11 -1.93
N ILE A 76 -5.99 2.13 -1.63
CA ILE A 76 -5.19 2.85 -2.63
C ILE A 76 -4.17 1.91 -3.29
N ALA A 77 -3.51 1.05 -2.50
CA ALA A 77 -2.54 0.05 -2.97
C ALA A 77 -3.15 -1.07 -3.80
N THR A 78 -4.40 -1.47 -3.53
CA THR A 78 -5.05 -2.65 -4.12
C THR A 78 -6.14 -2.24 -5.11
N LYS A 79 -7.39 -2.11 -4.68
CA LYS A 79 -8.55 -1.91 -5.55
C LYS A 79 -8.47 -0.62 -6.36
N SER A 80 -8.05 0.49 -5.76
CA SER A 80 -7.96 1.77 -6.48
C SER A 80 -6.87 1.74 -7.54
N GLY A 81 -5.64 1.32 -7.19
CA GLY A 81 -4.54 1.17 -8.14
C GLY A 81 -4.82 0.12 -9.21
N GLY A 82 -5.31 -1.05 -8.79
CA GLY A 82 -5.71 -2.15 -9.66
C GLY A 82 -6.77 -1.75 -10.70
N SER A 83 -7.69 -0.84 -10.36
CA SER A 83 -8.70 -0.34 -11.30
C SER A 83 -8.14 0.32 -12.57
N PHE A 84 -6.85 0.67 -12.59
CA PHE A 84 -6.18 1.14 -13.80
C PHE A 84 -5.98 0.02 -14.83
N PHE A 85 -5.77 -1.22 -14.36
CA PHE A 85 -5.49 -2.40 -15.20
C PHE A 85 -6.75 -3.18 -15.58
N GLY A 86 -7.88 -2.93 -14.91
CA GLY A 86 -9.14 -3.62 -15.17
C GLY A 86 -9.90 -3.89 -13.87
N LYS A 87 -10.60 -5.02 -13.82
CA LYS A 87 -11.26 -5.49 -12.59
C LYS A 87 -10.26 -6.32 -11.78
N VAL A 88 -9.35 -5.65 -11.07
CA VAL A 88 -8.33 -6.31 -10.23
C VAL A 88 -8.08 -5.52 -8.94
N GLY A 89 -7.52 -6.18 -7.92
CA GLY A 89 -7.21 -5.58 -6.62
C GLY A 89 -8.33 -5.73 -5.58
N SER A 90 -9.32 -6.60 -5.82
CA SER A 90 -10.36 -6.94 -4.86
C SER A 90 -10.89 -8.36 -5.10
N PHE A 91 -11.31 -9.04 -4.04
CA PHE A 91 -11.95 -10.35 -4.12
C PHE A 91 -13.47 -10.19 -4.29
N GLU A 92 -13.86 -9.73 -5.47
CA GLU A 92 -15.25 -9.54 -5.90
C GLU A 92 -15.52 -10.37 -7.16
N GLU A 93 -16.77 -10.77 -7.38
CA GLU A 93 -17.13 -11.53 -8.57
C GLU A 93 -16.78 -10.77 -9.86
N GLY A 94 -16.15 -11.48 -10.80
CA GLY A 94 -15.69 -10.92 -12.07
C GLY A 94 -14.40 -10.08 -11.97
N TYR A 95 -13.69 -10.11 -10.84
CA TYR A 95 -12.32 -9.60 -10.74
C TYR A 95 -11.29 -10.71 -11.05
N ASP A 96 -10.17 -10.32 -11.64
CA ASP A 96 -9.01 -11.18 -11.83
C ASP A 96 -8.43 -11.58 -10.47
N PHE A 97 -8.06 -12.86 -10.35
CA PHE A 97 -7.42 -13.39 -9.15
C PHE A 97 -5.93 -13.04 -9.12
N ASP A 98 -5.65 -11.79 -8.74
CA ASP A 98 -4.32 -11.32 -8.37
C ASP A 98 -4.23 -11.28 -6.85
N ALA A 99 -3.39 -12.14 -6.28
CA ALA A 99 -3.36 -12.39 -4.84
C ALA A 99 -1.95 -12.71 -4.36
N LEU A 100 -1.73 -12.43 -3.08
CA LEU A 100 -0.55 -12.84 -2.34
C LEU A 100 -0.98 -13.75 -1.20
N ILE A 101 -0.24 -14.83 -0.97
CA ILE A 101 -0.37 -15.65 0.23
C ILE A 101 0.71 -15.19 1.20
N ILE A 102 0.27 -14.73 2.37
CA ILE A 102 1.14 -14.19 3.42
C ILE A 102 1.25 -15.21 4.55
N ASP A 103 2.48 -15.62 4.87
CA ASP A 103 2.82 -16.38 6.07
C ASP A 103 3.46 -15.42 7.08
N ASP A 104 2.72 -15.15 8.16
CA ASP A 104 3.14 -14.30 9.28
C ASP A 104 3.49 -15.11 10.54
N SER A 105 3.85 -16.39 10.37
CA SER A 105 4.26 -17.27 11.47
C SER A 105 5.44 -16.73 12.29
N ASP A 106 6.40 -16.08 11.62
CA ASP A 106 7.57 -15.45 12.25
C ASP A 106 7.30 -14.06 12.88
N LEU A 107 6.10 -13.50 12.66
CA LEU A 107 5.70 -12.19 13.18
C LEU A 107 4.92 -12.25 14.50
N ASN A 108 5.03 -13.35 15.25
CA ASN A 108 4.31 -13.57 16.52
C ASN A 108 2.81 -13.22 16.38
N HIS A 109 2.10 -13.95 15.53
CA HIS A 109 0.71 -13.69 15.15
C HIS A 109 -0.32 -14.15 16.19
N ASP A 110 0.11 -14.89 17.21
CA ASP A 110 -0.77 -15.41 18.25
C ASP A 110 -1.45 -14.27 19.01
N ASN A 111 -2.77 -14.40 19.20
CA ASN A 111 -3.65 -13.43 19.89
C ASN A 111 -3.97 -12.12 19.14
N TYR A 112 -3.65 -12.01 17.85
CA TYR A 112 -4.05 -10.86 17.03
C TYR A 112 -5.21 -11.19 16.09
N SER A 113 -6.11 -10.23 15.89
CA SER A 113 -7.12 -10.29 14.83
C SER A 113 -6.48 -10.26 13.44
N ILE A 114 -7.22 -10.66 12.40
CA ILE A 114 -6.72 -10.63 11.01
C ILE A 114 -6.29 -9.23 10.59
N LEU A 115 -7.02 -8.18 11.03
CA LEU A 115 -6.66 -6.80 10.71
C LEU A 115 -5.35 -6.38 11.38
N GLU A 116 -5.15 -6.76 12.65
CA GLU A 116 -3.90 -6.48 13.37
C GLU A 116 -2.73 -7.28 12.77
N ARG A 117 -2.95 -8.52 12.35
CA ARG A 117 -1.95 -9.33 11.63
C ARG A 117 -1.55 -8.68 10.30
N LEU A 118 -2.52 -8.23 9.52
CA LEU A 118 -2.27 -7.49 8.27
C LEU A 118 -1.49 -6.18 8.54
N GLU A 119 -1.90 -5.42 9.57
CA GLU A 119 -1.18 -4.21 9.97
C GLU A 119 0.27 -4.52 10.32
N ARG A 120 0.49 -5.53 11.18
CA ARG A 120 1.84 -5.99 11.56
C ARG A 120 2.66 -6.36 10.33
N PHE A 121 2.13 -7.19 9.42
CA PHE A 121 2.82 -7.53 8.19
C PHE A 121 3.20 -6.29 7.36
N ILE A 122 2.27 -5.34 7.17
CA ILE A 122 2.54 -4.10 6.41
C ILE A 122 3.69 -3.28 7.05
N TYR A 123 3.70 -3.14 8.39
CA TYR A 123 4.70 -2.34 9.08
C TYR A 123 6.05 -3.05 9.23
N VAL A 124 6.05 -4.29 9.74
CA VAL A 124 7.29 -4.98 10.16
C VAL A 124 7.69 -6.15 9.25
N GLY A 125 6.75 -6.72 8.48
CA GLY A 125 7.05 -7.80 7.54
C GLY A 125 7.77 -7.31 6.28
N ASP A 126 8.12 -8.27 5.43
CA ASP A 126 8.76 -8.04 4.13
C ASP A 126 8.47 -9.20 3.14
N ASP A 127 9.26 -9.28 2.07
CA ASP A 127 9.08 -10.26 1.00
C ASP A 127 9.19 -11.72 1.47
N ARG A 128 9.88 -11.99 2.57
CA ARG A 128 10.01 -13.35 3.14
C ARG A 128 8.69 -13.93 3.62
N ASN A 129 7.74 -13.06 3.99
CA ASN A 129 6.40 -13.46 4.37
C ASN A 129 5.50 -13.77 3.17
N ILE A 130 5.92 -13.46 1.93
CA ILE A 130 5.11 -13.68 0.72
C ILE A 130 5.49 -15.03 0.10
N ILE A 131 4.74 -16.08 0.45
CA ILE A 131 5.08 -17.46 0.05
C ILE A 131 4.51 -17.87 -1.32
N HIS A 132 3.42 -17.25 -1.76
CA HIS A 132 2.85 -17.47 -3.10
C HIS A 132 2.32 -16.18 -3.70
N ARG A 133 2.39 -16.10 -5.03
CA ARG A 133 1.93 -14.96 -5.83
C ARG A 133 1.04 -15.50 -6.94
N TYR A 134 -0.12 -14.90 -7.14
CA TYR A 134 -1.03 -15.24 -8.23
C TYR A 134 -1.28 -14.02 -9.10
N VAL A 135 -1.31 -14.24 -10.42
CA VAL A 135 -1.73 -13.24 -11.41
C VAL A 135 -2.73 -13.91 -12.36
N CYS A 136 -3.93 -13.35 -12.46
CA CYS A 136 -5.04 -13.89 -13.25
C CYS A 136 -5.30 -15.38 -12.96
N GLY A 137 -5.26 -15.79 -11.68
CA GLY A 137 -5.47 -17.18 -11.28
C GLY A 137 -4.26 -18.11 -11.44
N LYS A 138 -3.16 -17.64 -12.04
CA LYS A 138 -1.95 -18.46 -12.26
C LYS A 138 -0.93 -18.21 -11.17
N LEU A 139 -0.43 -19.28 -10.57
CA LEU A 139 0.70 -19.20 -9.65
C LEU A 139 1.93 -18.68 -10.40
N ILE A 140 2.60 -17.69 -9.84
CA ILE A 140 3.83 -17.10 -10.35
C ILE A 140 4.99 -17.59 -9.47
N GLU A 141 6.01 -18.12 -10.12
CA GLU A 141 7.23 -18.57 -9.45
C GLU A 141 8.01 -17.38 -8.88
N GLU A 142 8.80 -17.65 -7.85
CA GLU A 142 9.72 -16.66 -7.31
C GLU A 142 10.72 -16.22 -8.40
N PRO A 143 10.96 -14.91 -8.59
CA PRO A 143 11.94 -14.47 -9.58
C PRO A 143 13.33 -14.99 -9.20
N ASN A 144 14.01 -15.64 -10.13
CA ASN A 144 15.45 -15.90 -10.01
C ASN A 144 16.18 -14.56 -10.22
N ILE A 145 16.53 -13.89 -9.12
CA ILE A 145 17.30 -12.63 -9.14
C ILE A 145 18.80 -12.95 -9.05
#